data_AF-A0A254PZ36-F1
#
_entry.id   AF-A0A254PZ36-F1
#
_cell.length_a   1.000
_cell.length_b   1.000
_cell.length_c   1.000
_cell.angle_alpha   90.00
_cell.angle_beta   90.00
_cell.angle_gamma   90.00
#
_symmetry.space_group_name_H-M   'P 1'
#
loop_
_entity.id
_entity.type
_entity.pdbx_description
1 polymer ?
#
loop_
_entity_poly.entity_id
_entity_poly.type
_entity_poly.pdbx_seq_one_letter_code
_entity_poly.pdbx_strand_id
1 'polypeptide(L)'
;MNRSFSSVSRSWVLALGVSLSLLSGVSLAERAPMQPLPSPSGIDFPKNLNAIPNGTQAQSQPANTAPKEGAIWDTANSDPYNYVSIPDKEASVLIQRSGQQWRLIRNGVITVYGAWLLALAFFGVVAMYTLKGSIKLSAPMAGVKVKRFSGFDRFTHWTMAFSFIALAFTGLLILYGKYFAMPLMGGAAYGSFLMVCKNIHNFTGPLFTLSIVIFFLLFVRKNIFGEGDMAWLMSFGGMFSGKHVPAGFFNFGEKFWFWFGMVFLGLIISASGFVLDMIVPFMDIQYLRGTMQLANIIHSSAAILMTAMAMGHIYIGTIGMQGSIDGMKTGYVDATWAKEHHEIWYNKINK
;
A
#
# COMPACT_ATOMS: atom_id res chain seq x y z
N MET A 1 -8.32 41.59 -33.72
CA MET A 1 -8.52 41.10 -32.34
C MET A 1 -8.43 39.58 -32.34
N ASN A 2 -7.22 39.03 -32.26
CA ASN A 2 -7.00 37.58 -32.30
C ASN A 2 -6.62 37.10 -30.90
N ARG A 3 -7.60 36.65 -30.11
CA ARG A 3 -7.31 35.87 -28.90
C ARG A 3 -7.19 34.40 -29.31
N SER A 4 -5.99 33.85 -29.08
CA SER A 4 -5.64 32.46 -29.35
C SER A 4 -6.59 31.48 -28.65
N PHE A 5 -7.03 30.47 -29.40
CA PHE A 5 -7.85 29.33 -28.96
C PHE A 5 -7.27 28.60 -27.73
N SER A 6 -5.98 28.79 -27.42
CA SER A 6 -5.31 28.21 -26.24
C SER A 6 -5.64 28.91 -24.91
N SER A 7 -6.15 30.14 -24.90
CA SER A 7 -6.51 30.82 -23.64
C SER A 7 -7.89 30.43 -23.13
N VAL A 8 -8.78 29.95 -24.01
CA VAL A 8 -10.14 29.56 -23.66
C VAL A 8 -10.17 28.14 -23.07
N SER A 9 -9.29 27.24 -23.52
CA SER A 9 -9.22 25.87 -23.00
C SER A 9 -8.70 25.78 -21.56
N ARG A 10 -7.83 26.69 -21.11
CA ARG A 10 -7.35 26.74 -19.72
C ARG A 10 -8.44 27.11 -18.71
N SER A 11 -9.39 27.95 -19.09
CA SER A 11 -10.48 28.38 -18.19
C SER A 11 -11.58 27.33 -18.05
N TRP A 12 -11.86 26.54 -19.10
CA TRP A 12 -12.88 25.49 -19.04
C TRP A 12 -12.41 24.23 -18.28
N VAL A 13 -11.13 23.88 -18.35
CA VAL A 13 -10.58 22.73 -17.60
C VAL A 13 -10.52 23.02 -16.09
N LEU A 14 -10.29 24.28 -15.69
CA LEU A 14 -10.37 24.69 -14.28
C LEU A 14 -11.82 24.85 -13.79
N ALA A 15 -12.76 25.27 -14.64
CA ALA A 15 -14.17 25.39 -14.26
C ALA A 15 -14.88 24.03 -14.14
N LEU A 16 -14.54 23.03 -14.97
CA LEU A 16 -15.10 21.68 -14.89
C LEU A 16 -14.51 20.84 -13.74
N GLY A 17 -13.26 21.09 -13.34
CA GLY A 17 -12.64 20.43 -12.19
C GLY A 17 -13.16 20.90 -10.82
N VAL A 18 -13.73 22.10 -10.74
CA VAL A 18 -14.25 22.69 -9.49
C VAL A 18 -15.77 22.57 -9.38
N SER A 19 -16.49 22.30 -10.47
CA SER A 19 -17.95 22.15 -10.45
C SER A 19 -18.45 20.71 -10.26
N LEU A 20 -17.61 19.68 -10.42
CA LEU A 20 -17.97 18.29 -10.09
C LEU A 20 -17.73 17.91 -8.62
N SER A 21 -17.04 18.73 -7.84
CA SER A 21 -16.78 18.50 -6.41
C SER A 21 -17.85 19.08 -5.48
N LEU A 22 -18.88 19.75 -6.00
CA LEU A 22 -19.93 20.41 -5.22
C LEU A 22 -21.33 19.78 -5.35
N LEU A 23 -21.48 18.66 -6.06
CA LEU A 23 -22.78 17.99 -6.26
C LEU A 23 -22.91 16.58 -5.65
N SER A 24 -21.93 16.12 -4.87
CA SER A 24 -22.15 14.99 -3.96
C SER A 24 -22.71 15.51 -2.65
N GLY A 25 -24.04 15.68 -2.60
CA GLY A 25 -24.77 16.01 -1.38
C GLY A 25 -24.37 15.06 -0.26
N VAL A 26 -23.74 15.62 0.78
CA VAL A 26 -23.52 14.93 2.04
C VAL A 26 -24.89 14.83 2.69
N SER A 27 -25.59 13.71 2.52
CA SER A 27 -26.67 13.37 3.44
C SER A 27 -26.01 13.01 4.77
N LEU A 28 -25.88 13.99 5.67
CA LEU A 28 -25.68 13.73 7.08
C LEU A 28 -26.98 13.09 7.60
N ALA A 29 -27.10 11.78 7.41
CA ALA A 29 -28.04 11.01 8.20
C ALA A 29 -27.54 11.10 9.65
N GLU A 30 -28.28 11.84 10.47
CA GLU A 30 -28.09 11.93 11.90
C GLU A 30 -28.20 10.50 12.46
N ARG A 31 -27.05 9.89 12.72
CA ARG A 31 -26.97 8.56 13.32
C ARG A 31 -27.45 8.71 14.76
N ALA A 32 -28.56 8.06 15.09
CA ALA A 32 -29.00 7.92 16.47
C ALA A 32 -27.81 7.48 17.35
N PRO A 33 -27.65 8.04 18.56
CA PRO A 33 -26.53 7.72 19.43
C PRO A 33 -26.54 6.23 19.77
N MET A 34 -25.56 5.50 19.25
CA MET A 34 -25.33 4.10 19.65
C MET A 34 -24.86 4.08 21.09
N GLN A 35 -25.40 3.16 21.89
CA GLN A 35 -24.94 2.92 23.26
C GLN A 35 -23.44 2.59 23.26
N PRO A 36 -22.69 2.96 24.32
CA PRO A 36 -21.25 2.73 24.39
C PRO A 36 -20.94 1.24 24.26
N LEU A 37 -20.20 0.88 23.20
CA LEU A 37 -19.74 -0.48 22.98
C LEU A 37 -18.65 -0.84 24.00
N PRO A 38 -18.64 -2.08 24.54
CA PRO A 38 -17.50 -2.57 25.29
C PRO A 38 -16.27 -2.66 24.38
N SER A 39 -15.15 -2.14 24.89
CA SER A 39 -13.80 -2.04 24.29
C SER A 39 -13.64 -1.15 23.03
N PRO A 40 -12.72 -0.15 23.07
CA PRO A 40 -12.41 0.74 21.93
C PRO A 40 -11.86 0.05 20.67
N SER A 41 -11.54 -1.24 20.72
CA SER A 41 -10.91 -1.97 19.62
C SER A 41 -11.85 -2.81 18.77
N GLY A 42 -13.11 -3.05 19.17
CA GLY A 42 -14.10 -3.78 18.35
C GLY A 42 -13.69 -5.21 17.93
N ILE A 43 -12.61 -5.74 18.48
CA ILE A 43 -12.12 -7.10 18.27
C ILE A 43 -12.09 -7.75 19.65
N ASP A 44 -13.18 -8.43 20.00
CA ASP A 44 -13.22 -9.29 21.18
C ASP A 44 -12.48 -10.59 20.85
N PHE A 45 -11.17 -10.60 21.12
CA PHE A 45 -10.41 -11.84 21.12
C PHE A 45 -10.86 -12.69 22.33
N PRO A 46 -11.27 -13.96 22.14
CA PRO A 46 -11.42 -14.85 23.28
C PRO A 46 -10.04 -15.00 23.94
N LYS A 47 -9.92 -14.59 25.21
CA LYS A 47 -8.69 -14.78 26.01
C LYS A 47 -8.29 -16.26 26.14
N ASN A 48 -9.22 -17.19 25.89
CA ASN A 48 -8.98 -18.63 25.91
C ASN A 48 -10.08 -19.38 25.13
N LEU A 49 -9.74 -19.98 23.98
CA LEU A 49 -10.67 -20.81 23.18
C LEU A 49 -11.03 -22.14 23.85
N ASN A 50 -10.25 -22.59 24.84
CA ASN A 50 -10.52 -23.78 25.62
C ASN A 50 -11.41 -23.50 26.83
N ALA A 51 -11.78 -22.23 27.07
CA ALA A 51 -12.68 -21.81 28.14
C ALA A 51 -14.14 -21.68 27.67
N ILE A 52 -14.51 -22.30 26.54
CA ILE A 52 -15.93 -22.40 26.14
C ILE A 52 -16.62 -23.24 27.22
N PRO A 53 -17.70 -22.72 27.85
CA PRO A 53 -18.41 -23.48 28.88
C PRO A 53 -18.83 -24.83 28.30
N ASN A 54 -18.49 -25.93 28.99
CA ASN A 54 -19.19 -27.19 28.79
C ASN A 54 -20.68 -26.87 28.86
N GLY A 55 -21.42 -27.15 27.77
CA GLY A 55 -22.76 -26.64 27.54
C GLY A 55 -23.57 -26.52 28.83
N THR A 56 -23.75 -25.29 29.30
CA THR A 56 -24.48 -25.04 30.53
C THR A 56 -25.96 -25.34 30.28
N GLN A 57 -26.69 -25.67 31.35
CA GLN A 57 -28.14 -25.97 31.35
C GLN A 57 -29.01 -24.96 30.60
N ALA A 58 -28.51 -23.75 30.29
CA ALA A 58 -29.16 -22.77 29.45
C ALA A 58 -29.34 -23.24 27.98
N GLN A 59 -28.47 -24.10 27.45
CA GLN A 59 -28.59 -24.68 26.11
C GLN A 59 -29.53 -25.89 26.04
N SER A 60 -29.87 -26.50 27.19
CA SER A 60 -30.82 -27.61 27.29
C SER A 60 -32.25 -27.18 27.61
N GLN A 61 -32.50 -25.88 27.77
CA GLN A 61 -33.84 -25.35 27.99
C GLN A 61 -34.60 -25.34 26.65
N PRO A 62 -35.73 -26.03 26.51
CA PRO A 62 -36.56 -25.91 25.33
C PRO A 62 -36.97 -24.44 25.17
N ALA A 63 -37.13 -23.99 23.91
CA ALA A 63 -37.56 -22.63 23.54
C ALA A 63 -39.00 -22.28 23.98
N ASN A 64 -39.47 -22.84 25.09
CA ASN A 64 -40.82 -22.76 25.63
C ASN A 64 -40.98 -21.72 26.76
N THR A 65 -39.91 -21.07 27.21
CA THR A 65 -40.06 -19.79 27.91
C THR A 65 -40.05 -18.70 26.85
N ALA A 66 -41.24 -18.10 26.62
CA ALA A 66 -41.40 -16.97 25.71
C ALA A 66 -40.25 -15.99 25.95
N PRO A 67 -39.31 -15.85 25.00
CA PRO A 67 -38.22 -14.91 25.18
C PRO A 67 -38.87 -13.53 25.30
N LYS A 68 -38.45 -12.72 26.29
CA LYS A 68 -38.71 -11.27 26.22
C LYS A 68 -38.42 -10.85 24.78
N GLU A 69 -39.35 -10.15 24.11
CA GLU A 69 -39.16 -9.72 22.72
C GLU A 69 -37.74 -9.20 22.54
N GLY A 70 -36.97 -9.83 21.65
CA GLY A 70 -35.56 -9.50 21.44
C GLY A 70 -34.54 -10.47 22.03
N ALA A 71 -34.83 -11.31 23.03
CA ALA A 71 -33.80 -12.14 23.67
C ALA A 71 -33.15 -13.18 22.73
N ILE A 72 -33.90 -13.73 21.77
CA ILE A 72 -33.33 -14.57 20.69
C ILE A 72 -32.38 -13.73 19.83
N TRP A 73 -32.77 -12.50 19.51
CA TRP A 73 -31.98 -11.58 18.68
C TRP A 73 -30.78 -11.00 19.42
N ASP A 74 -30.84 -10.81 20.74
CA ASP A 74 -29.72 -10.36 21.56
C ASP A 74 -28.65 -11.45 21.63
N THR A 75 -29.08 -12.71 21.82
CA THR A 75 -28.19 -13.88 21.82
C THR A 75 -27.62 -14.14 20.42
N ALA A 76 -28.46 -14.13 19.39
CA ALA A 76 -28.03 -14.31 18.00
C ALA A 76 -27.15 -13.17 17.49
N ASN A 77 -27.41 -11.92 17.91
CA ASN A 77 -26.58 -10.79 17.54
C ASN A 77 -25.32 -10.67 18.39
N SER A 78 -25.05 -11.51 19.38
CA SER A 78 -23.83 -11.41 20.16
C SER A 78 -22.70 -12.22 19.51
N ASP A 79 -21.43 -11.83 19.72
CA ASP A 79 -20.26 -12.61 19.26
C ASP A 79 -19.84 -13.82 20.15
N PRO A 80 -20.51 -14.24 21.25
CA PRO A 80 -20.05 -15.39 22.00
C PRO A 80 -20.31 -16.67 21.20
N TYR A 81 -19.28 -17.51 21.20
CA TYR A 81 -19.31 -18.85 20.64
C TYR A 81 -20.43 -19.67 21.28
N ASN A 82 -21.39 -20.11 20.48
CA ASN A 82 -22.34 -21.14 20.90
C ASN A 82 -21.61 -22.50 21.03
N TYR A 83 -22.29 -23.53 21.53
CA TYR A 83 -21.71 -24.86 21.51
C TYR A 83 -21.81 -25.46 20.10
N VAL A 84 -20.70 -26.03 19.63
CA VAL A 84 -20.66 -26.86 18.41
C VAL A 84 -19.85 -28.12 18.70
N SER A 85 -20.35 -29.26 18.23
CA SER A 85 -19.72 -30.56 18.37
C SER A 85 -18.59 -30.81 17.35
N ILE A 86 -18.51 -29.97 16.31
CA ILE A 86 -17.50 -30.10 15.26
C ILE A 86 -16.18 -29.39 15.63
N PRO A 87 -15.05 -29.74 14.98
CA PRO A 87 -13.76 -29.11 15.25
C PRO A 87 -13.73 -27.61 14.98
N ASP A 88 -14.51 -27.13 14.00
CA ASP A 88 -14.64 -25.71 13.69
C ASP A 88 -15.42 -24.99 14.79
N LYS A 89 -14.69 -24.38 15.73
CA LYS A 89 -15.27 -23.61 16.82
C LYS A 89 -15.94 -22.32 16.37
N GLU A 90 -15.56 -21.76 15.21
CA GLU A 90 -16.19 -20.53 14.69
C GLU A 90 -17.56 -20.79 14.05
N ALA A 91 -17.90 -22.05 13.74
CA ALA A 91 -19.22 -22.46 13.25
C ALA A 91 -20.34 -22.16 14.26
N SER A 92 -19.98 -21.88 15.52
CA SER A 92 -20.94 -21.52 16.55
C SER A 92 -21.33 -20.04 16.57
N VAL A 93 -20.68 -19.20 15.75
CA VAL A 93 -21.01 -17.79 15.62
C VAL A 93 -22.08 -17.61 14.55
N LEU A 94 -23.30 -17.29 14.97
CA LEU A 94 -24.46 -17.17 14.09
C LEU A 94 -24.48 -15.84 13.32
N ILE A 95 -24.13 -14.72 13.97
CA ILE A 95 -24.04 -13.39 13.36
C ILE A 95 -22.64 -12.83 13.60
N GLN A 96 -21.94 -12.49 12.52
CA GLN A 96 -20.56 -12.00 12.56
C GLN A 96 -20.51 -10.47 12.57
N ARG A 97 -20.62 -9.85 13.75
CA ARG A 97 -20.56 -8.38 13.87
C ARG A 97 -19.20 -7.83 13.44
N SER A 98 -18.11 -8.47 13.89
CA SER A 98 -16.74 -8.15 13.49
C SER A 98 -16.53 -8.28 11.97
N GLY A 99 -17.09 -9.31 11.35
CA GLY A 99 -17.07 -9.48 9.89
C GLY A 99 -17.79 -8.35 9.14
N GLN A 100 -18.91 -7.86 9.68
CA GLN A 100 -19.59 -6.70 9.12
C GLN A 100 -18.76 -5.42 9.26
N GLN A 101 -18.12 -5.20 10.41
CA GLN A 101 -17.22 -4.06 10.62
C GLN A 101 -16.03 -4.12 9.67
N TRP A 102 -15.37 -5.28 9.54
CA TRP A 102 -14.31 -5.50 8.56
C TRP A 102 -14.78 -5.17 7.14
N ARG A 103 -15.98 -5.62 6.74
CA ARG A 103 -16.53 -5.33 5.41
C ARG A 103 -16.72 -3.83 5.19
N LEU A 104 -17.22 -3.10 6.20
CA LEU A 104 -17.39 -1.65 6.14
C LEU A 104 -16.04 -0.91 6.06
N ILE A 105 -15.03 -1.36 6.81
CA ILE A 105 -13.68 -0.80 6.75
C ILE A 105 -13.04 -1.09 5.39
N ARG A 106 -13.02 -2.35 4.95
CA ARG A 106 -12.40 -2.76 3.69
C ARG A 106 -13.07 -2.10 2.49
N ASN A 107 -14.39 -2.28 2.33
CA ASN A 107 -15.11 -1.83 1.14
C ASN A 107 -15.50 -0.35 1.18
N GLY A 108 -15.55 0.24 2.38
CA GLY A 108 -15.77 1.67 2.57
C GLY A 108 -14.44 2.39 2.65
N VAL A 109 -13.84 2.44 3.85
CA VAL A 109 -12.66 3.27 4.14
C VAL A 109 -11.49 2.94 3.21
N ILE A 110 -11.01 1.69 3.21
CA ILE A 110 -9.80 1.30 2.48
C ILE A 110 -10.00 1.43 0.97
N THR A 111 -11.10 0.90 0.45
CA THR A 111 -11.40 0.94 -0.98
C THR A 111 -11.61 2.38 -1.47
N VAL A 112 -12.44 3.18 -0.80
CA VAL A 112 -12.78 4.52 -1.31
C VAL A 112 -11.61 5.49 -1.15
N TYR A 113 -11.06 5.64 0.06
CA TYR A 113 -9.95 6.57 0.28
C TYR A 113 -8.66 6.07 -0.37
N GLY A 114 -8.46 4.75 -0.45
CA GLY A 114 -7.35 4.17 -1.19
C GLY A 114 -7.40 4.45 -2.68
N ALA A 115 -8.58 4.38 -3.30
CA ALA A 115 -8.76 4.76 -4.70
C ALA A 115 -8.44 6.24 -4.93
N TRP A 116 -8.90 7.13 -4.04
CA TRP A 116 -8.55 8.54 -4.10
C TRP A 116 -7.05 8.78 -3.94
N LEU A 117 -6.38 8.11 -3.00
CA LEU A 117 -4.94 8.23 -2.82
C LEU A 117 -4.17 7.80 -4.08
N LEU A 118 -4.54 6.67 -4.67
CA LEU A 118 -3.92 6.17 -5.91
C LEU A 118 -4.17 7.12 -7.09
N ALA A 119 -5.39 7.65 -7.21
CA ALA A 119 -5.73 8.63 -8.23
C ALA A 119 -4.91 9.92 -8.06
N LEU A 120 -4.82 10.44 -6.83
CA LEU A 120 -4.02 11.63 -6.52
C LEU A 120 -2.53 11.40 -6.80
N ALA A 121 -1.98 10.23 -6.46
CA ALA A 121 -0.60 9.88 -6.78
C ALA A 121 -0.36 9.82 -8.29
N PHE A 122 -1.23 9.14 -9.04
CA PHE A 122 -1.14 9.02 -10.49
C PHE A 122 -1.26 10.37 -11.18
N PHE A 123 -2.34 11.13 -10.93
CA PHE A 123 -2.54 12.44 -11.52
C PHE A 123 -1.52 13.46 -11.04
N GLY A 124 -1.00 13.33 -9.82
CA GLY A 124 0.11 14.13 -9.31
C GLY A 124 1.38 13.93 -10.13
N VAL A 125 1.75 12.68 -10.43
CA VAL A 125 2.88 12.36 -11.31
C VAL A 125 2.66 12.90 -12.72
N VAL A 126 1.47 12.70 -13.29
CA VAL A 126 1.12 13.22 -14.63
C VAL A 126 1.18 14.76 -14.66
N ALA A 127 0.62 15.44 -13.65
CA ALA A 127 0.67 16.89 -13.55
C ALA A 127 2.11 17.39 -13.41
N MET A 128 2.93 16.75 -12.59
CA MET A 128 4.35 17.11 -12.45
C MET A 128 5.10 16.98 -13.78
N TYR A 129 4.90 15.89 -14.51
CA TYR A 129 5.53 15.68 -15.81
C TYR A 129 5.05 16.69 -16.86
N THR A 130 3.75 16.93 -16.96
CA THR A 130 3.19 17.85 -17.96
C THR A 130 3.49 19.32 -17.68
N LEU A 131 3.56 19.72 -16.41
CA LEU A 131 3.78 21.12 -16.01
C LEU A 131 5.26 21.50 -15.86
N LYS A 132 6.08 20.62 -15.28
CA LYS A 132 7.51 20.89 -15.03
C LYS A 132 8.45 20.10 -15.95
N GLY A 133 7.99 19.02 -16.57
CA GLY A 133 8.84 18.13 -17.36
C GLY A 133 9.80 17.31 -16.50
N SER A 134 10.79 16.71 -17.16
CA SER A 134 11.91 16.03 -16.50
C SER A 134 12.82 17.05 -15.80
N ILE A 135 13.27 16.75 -14.58
CA ILE A 135 14.33 17.50 -13.90
C ILE A 135 15.62 17.29 -14.71
N LYS A 136 16.09 18.37 -15.34
CA LYS A 136 17.31 18.39 -16.15
C LYS A 136 18.50 18.76 -15.29
N LEU A 137 19.68 18.32 -15.74
CA LEU A 137 20.95 18.76 -15.16
C LEU A 137 21.18 20.25 -15.43
N SER A 138 21.77 20.92 -14.45
CA SER A 138 22.22 22.31 -14.55
C SER A 138 23.36 22.51 -15.54
N ALA A 139 24.17 21.47 -15.78
CA ALA A 139 25.26 21.45 -16.74
C ALA A 139 25.10 20.31 -17.77
N PRO A 140 25.72 20.42 -18.96
CA PRO A 140 25.74 19.33 -19.93
C PRO A 140 26.38 18.04 -19.36
N MET A 141 25.94 16.90 -19.88
CA MET A 141 26.54 15.60 -19.58
C MET A 141 28.03 15.62 -19.96
N ALA A 142 28.90 15.21 -19.04
CA ALA A 142 30.35 15.20 -19.27
C ALA A 142 30.78 14.06 -20.21
N GLY A 143 29.95 13.03 -20.40
CA GLY A 143 30.28 11.81 -21.15
C GLY A 143 31.17 10.85 -20.34
N VAL A 144 31.71 11.28 -19.22
CA VAL A 144 32.49 10.46 -18.28
C VAL A 144 31.53 9.63 -17.44
N LYS A 145 31.66 8.31 -17.50
CA LYS A 145 30.80 7.36 -16.78
C LYS A 145 31.42 6.95 -15.44
N VAL A 146 30.63 7.06 -14.38
CA VAL A 146 30.99 6.65 -13.01
C VAL A 146 30.17 5.44 -12.62
N LYS A 147 30.83 4.37 -12.18
CA LYS A 147 30.14 3.17 -11.70
C LYS A 147 29.42 3.46 -10.38
N ARG A 148 28.09 3.34 -10.38
CA ARG A 148 27.23 3.54 -9.21
C ARG A 148 26.75 2.22 -8.62
N PHE A 149 26.34 1.26 -9.46
CA PHE A 149 25.76 -0.01 -9.03
C PHE A 149 26.42 -1.21 -9.72
N SER A 150 26.64 -2.28 -8.95
CA SER A 150 27.15 -3.56 -9.46
C SER A 150 26.11 -4.29 -10.34
N GLY A 151 26.50 -5.36 -11.02
CA GLY A 151 25.54 -6.21 -11.76
C GLY A 151 24.54 -6.88 -10.82
N PHE A 152 25.01 -7.34 -9.66
CA PHE A 152 24.18 -8.00 -8.64
C PHE A 152 23.20 -7.01 -7.97
N ASP A 153 23.65 -5.78 -7.72
CA ASP A 153 22.81 -4.69 -7.22
C ASP A 153 21.60 -4.45 -8.14
N ARG A 154 21.85 -4.41 -9.46
CA ARG A 154 20.79 -4.20 -10.45
C ARG A 154 19.89 -5.41 -10.57
N PHE A 155 20.44 -6.62 -10.57
CA PHE A 155 19.66 -7.86 -10.62
C PHE A 155 18.68 -7.95 -9.45
N THR A 156 19.14 -7.68 -8.23
CA THR A 156 18.31 -7.68 -7.03
C THR A 156 17.26 -6.58 -7.07
N HIS A 157 17.61 -5.37 -7.52
CA HIS A 157 16.65 -4.29 -7.76
C HIS A 157 15.56 -4.70 -8.76
N TRP A 158 15.91 -5.18 -9.94
CA TRP A 158 14.94 -5.52 -10.99
C TRP A 158 14.06 -6.71 -10.60
N THR A 159 14.60 -7.70 -9.89
CA THR A 159 13.81 -8.80 -9.32
C THR A 159 12.77 -8.26 -8.34
N MET A 160 13.17 -7.36 -7.44
CA MET A 160 12.26 -6.69 -6.51
C MET A 160 11.22 -5.82 -7.23
N ALA A 161 11.63 -5.06 -8.25
CA ALA A 161 10.76 -4.16 -8.99
C ALA A 161 9.70 -4.91 -9.79
N PHE A 162 10.08 -5.98 -10.50
CA PHE A 162 9.13 -6.76 -11.29
C PHE A 162 8.18 -7.58 -10.40
N SER A 163 8.68 -8.15 -9.29
CA SER A 163 7.81 -8.82 -8.31
C SER A 163 6.82 -7.84 -7.68
N PHE A 164 7.26 -6.63 -7.32
CA PHE A 164 6.37 -5.57 -6.82
C PHE A 164 5.31 -5.17 -7.85
N ILE A 165 5.69 -4.94 -9.13
CA ILE A 165 4.73 -4.55 -10.17
C ILE A 165 3.67 -5.64 -10.37
N ALA A 166 4.09 -6.92 -10.42
CA ALA A 166 3.16 -8.04 -10.52
C ALA A 166 2.21 -8.09 -9.31
N LEU A 167 2.73 -7.92 -8.09
CA LEU A 167 1.95 -7.89 -6.86
C LEU A 167 0.98 -6.70 -6.80
N ALA A 168 1.44 -5.49 -7.13
CA ALA A 168 0.61 -4.30 -7.13
C ALA A 168 -0.51 -4.42 -8.15
N PHE A 169 -0.20 -4.87 -9.38
CA PHE A 169 -1.21 -5.08 -10.42
C PHE A 169 -2.28 -6.11 -10.01
N THR A 170 -1.84 -7.29 -9.57
CA THR A 170 -2.75 -8.36 -9.15
C THR A 170 -3.53 -8.00 -7.88
N GLY A 171 -2.89 -7.35 -6.91
CA GLY A 171 -3.53 -6.87 -5.67
C GLY A 171 -4.59 -5.82 -5.92
N LEU A 172 -4.34 -4.87 -6.84
CA LEU A 172 -5.35 -3.90 -7.27
C LEU A 172 -6.54 -4.58 -7.97
N LEU A 173 -6.31 -5.63 -8.76
CA LEU A 173 -7.40 -6.40 -9.36
C LEU A 173 -8.20 -7.21 -8.34
N ILE A 174 -7.56 -7.73 -7.30
CA ILE A 174 -8.23 -8.42 -6.18
C ILE A 174 -9.09 -7.44 -5.37
N LEU A 175 -8.60 -6.23 -5.13
CA LEU A 175 -9.32 -5.23 -4.32
C LEU A 175 -10.42 -4.51 -5.12
N TYR A 176 -10.10 -4.05 -6.33
CA TYR A 176 -10.93 -3.15 -7.12
C TYR A 176 -11.53 -3.76 -8.39
N GLY A 177 -11.02 -4.90 -8.87
CA GLY A 177 -11.36 -5.42 -10.20
C GLY A 177 -12.86 -5.68 -10.40
N LYS A 178 -13.62 -5.97 -9.35
CA LYS A 178 -15.08 -6.10 -9.44
C LYS A 178 -15.80 -4.83 -9.89
N TYR A 179 -15.20 -3.65 -9.70
CA TYR A 179 -15.83 -2.36 -10.04
C TYR A 179 -15.60 -1.93 -11.49
N PHE A 180 -14.56 -2.46 -12.15
CA PHE A 180 -14.20 -2.04 -13.51
C PHE A 180 -13.88 -3.22 -14.44
N ALA A 181 -13.12 -4.22 -14.00
CA ALA A 181 -12.78 -5.37 -14.83
C ALA A 181 -13.96 -6.33 -15.00
N MET A 182 -14.71 -6.61 -13.92
CA MET A 182 -15.88 -7.51 -14.00
C MET A 182 -16.98 -6.97 -14.93
N PRO A 183 -17.38 -5.68 -14.89
CA PRO A 183 -18.33 -5.14 -15.86
C PRO A 183 -17.87 -5.21 -17.32
N LEU A 184 -16.56 -5.13 -17.58
CA LEU A 184 -16.00 -5.18 -18.94
C LEU A 184 -15.89 -6.60 -19.49
N MET A 185 -15.58 -7.58 -18.64
CA MET A 185 -15.30 -8.97 -19.05
C MET A 185 -16.49 -9.93 -18.85
N GLY A 186 -17.43 -9.58 -17.98
CA GLY A 186 -18.44 -10.50 -17.46
C GLY A 186 -17.93 -11.39 -16.33
N GLY A 187 -18.85 -11.93 -15.51
CA GLY A 187 -18.52 -12.62 -14.26
C GLY A 187 -17.66 -13.88 -14.44
N ALA A 188 -17.97 -14.72 -15.43
CA ALA A 188 -17.23 -15.97 -15.68
C ALA A 188 -15.78 -15.70 -16.10
N ALA A 189 -15.56 -14.83 -17.09
CA ALA A 189 -14.22 -14.48 -17.56
C ALA A 189 -13.39 -13.77 -16.49
N TYR A 190 -14.01 -12.83 -15.74
CA TYR A 190 -13.33 -12.18 -14.63
C TYR A 190 -12.97 -13.16 -13.51
N GLY A 191 -13.82 -14.15 -13.21
CA GLY A 191 -13.52 -15.19 -12.23
C GLY A 191 -12.26 -16.00 -12.57
N SER A 192 -12.16 -16.50 -13.81
CA SER A 192 -10.97 -17.21 -14.29
C SER A 192 -9.74 -16.32 -14.30
N PHE A 193 -9.87 -15.08 -14.77
CA PHE A 193 -8.77 -14.11 -14.78
C PHE A 193 -8.28 -13.78 -13.35
N LEU A 194 -9.20 -13.54 -12.42
CA LEU A 194 -8.86 -13.23 -11.04
C LEU A 194 -8.21 -14.43 -10.34
N MET A 195 -8.55 -15.66 -10.70
CA MET A 195 -7.85 -16.86 -10.21
C MET A 195 -6.38 -16.87 -10.63
N VAL A 196 -6.08 -16.52 -11.89
CA VAL A 196 -4.69 -16.36 -12.37
C VAL A 196 -3.99 -15.24 -11.60
N CYS A 197 -4.63 -14.08 -11.45
CA CYS A 197 -4.07 -12.96 -10.69
C CYS A 197 -3.77 -13.35 -9.24
N LYS A 198 -4.68 -14.03 -8.56
CA LYS A 198 -4.50 -14.52 -7.19
C LYS A 198 -3.30 -15.45 -7.10
N ASN A 199 -3.16 -16.42 -8.01
CA ASN A 199 -2.02 -17.34 -7.97
C ASN A 199 -0.70 -16.61 -8.20
N ILE A 200 -0.64 -15.70 -9.18
CA ILE A 200 0.54 -14.84 -9.38
C ILE A 200 0.85 -14.06 -8.09
N HIS A 201 -0.16 -13.49 -7.45
CA HIS A 201 0.00 -12.73 -6.22
C HIS A 201 0.60 -13.57 -5.09
N ASN A 202 0.00 -14.73 -4.80
CA ASN A 202 0.40 -15.59 -3.69
C ASN A 202 1.81 -16.16 -3.90
N PHE A 203 2.16 -16.62 -5.10
CA PHE A 203 3.50 -17.15 -5.37
C PHE A 203 4.58 -16.08 -5.49
N THR A 204 4.24 -14.87 -5.97
CA THR A 204 5.21 -13.77 -6.09
C THR A 204 5.47 -13.11 -4.74
N GLY A 205 4.53 -13.18 -3.79
CA GLY A 205 4.67 -12.60 -2.45
C GLY A 205 5.96 -13.03 -1.73
N PRO A 206 6.21 -14.33 -1.53
CA PRO A 206 7.46 -14.83 -0.94
C PRO A 206 8.73 -14.39 -1.68
N LEU A 207 8.69 -14.34 -3.02
CA LEU A 207 9.83 -13.86 -3.81
C LEU A 207 10.12 -12.37 -3.55
N PHE A 208 9.08 -11.54 -3.44
CA PHE A 208 9.22 -10.13 -3.08
C PHE A 208 9.77 -9.97 -1.66
N THR A 209 9.27 -10.74 -0.68
CA THR A 209 9.80 -10.76 0.69
C THR A 209 11.29 -11.09 0.72
N LEU A 210 11.71 -12.13 -0.01
CA LEU A 210 13.12 -12.50 -0.11
C LEU A 210 13.95 -11.38 -0.76
N SER A 211 13.41 -10.75 -1.80
CA SER A 211 14.07 -9.64 -2.48
C SER A 211 14.29 -8.44 -1.55
N ILE A 212 13.31 -8.10 -0.70
CA ILE A 212 13.45 -7.08 0.35
C ILE A 212 14.62 -7.40 1.27
N VAL A 213 14.69 -8.63 1.80
CA VAL A 213 15.75 -9.03 2.75
C VAL A 213 17.13 -8.92 2.11
N ILE A 214 17.30 -9.45 0.90
CA ILE A 214 18.57 -9.39 0.17
C ILE A 214 18.95 -7.92 -0.12
N PHE A 215 18.01 -7.12 -0.62
CA PHE A 215 18.25 -5.72 -0.95
C PHE A 215 18.58 -4.89 0.30
N PHE A 216 17.92 -5.15 1.41
CA PHE A 216 18.23 -4.54 2.70
C PHE A 216 19.68 -4.80 3.11
N LEU A 217 20.12 -6.07 3.09
CA LEU A 217 21.50 -6.44 3.47
C LEU A 217 22.55 -5.77 2.56
N LEU A 218 22.26 -5.61 1.28
CA LEU A 218 23.15 -4.93 0.33
C LEU A 218 23.26 -3.43 0.58
N PHE A 219 22.16 -2.76 0.92
CA PHE A 219 22.07 -1.31 0.87
C PHE A 219 21.90 -0.61 2.23
N VAL A 220 21.66 -1.33 3.33
CA VAL A 220 21.42 -0.73 4.65
C VAL A 220 22.55 0.20 5.07
N ARG A 221 23.82 -0.20 4.89
CA ARG A 221 24.99 0.63 5.27
C ARG A 221 25.07 1.93 4.46
N LYS A 222 24.58 1.93 3.21
CA LYS A 222 24.54 3.13 2.34
C LYS A 222 23.33 4.03 2.62
N ASN A 223 22.33 3.52 3.35
CA ASN A 223 21.09 4.22 3.69
C ASN A 223 21.03 4.72 5.15
N ILE A 224 22.15 4.66 5.88
CA ILE A 224 22.24 5.30 7.19
C ILE A 224 22.15 6.81 7.02
N PHE A 225 21.38 7.47 7.89
CA PHE A 225 21.29 8.93 7.88
C PHE A 225 22.66 9.56 8.17
N GLY A 226 23.00 10.61 7.43
CA GLY A 226 24.32 11.23 7.48
C GLY A 226 24.31 12.68 7.00
N GLU A 227 25.50 13.18 6.71
CA GLU A 227 25.71 14.57 6.28
C GLU A 227 24.86 14.93 5.04
N GLY A 228 24.23 16.11 5.08
CA GLY A 228 23.37 16.62 4.01
C GLY A 228 21.90 16.21 4.12
N ASP A 229 21.55 15.16 4.87
CA ASP A 229 20.17 14.65 4.91
C ASP A 229 19.17 15.65 5.49
N MET A 230 19.52 16.32 6.59
CA MET A 230 18.64 17.31 7.20
C MET A 230 18.45 18.53 6.28
N ALA A 231 19.51 18.99 5.62
CA ALA A 231 19.43 20.07 4.65
C ALA A 231 18.57 19.68 3.44
N TRP A 232 18.68 18.42 2.99
CA TRP A 232 17.85 17.87 1.92
C TRP A 232 16.39 17.82 2.32
N LEU A 233 16.07 17.33 3.52
CA LEU A 233 14.71 17.28 4.05
C LEU A 233 14.10 18.68 4.14
N MET A 234 14.78 19.63 4.79
CA MET A 234 14.26 21.00 4.96
C MET A 234 14.09 21.75 3.63
N SER A 235 14.88 21.39 2.62
CA SER A 235 14.81 21.99 1.28
C SER A 235 13.96 21.20 0.29
N PHE A 236 13.37 20.08 0.70
CA PHE A 236 12.69 19.11 -0.17
C PHE A 236 13.52 18.76 -1.41
N GLY A 237 14.81 18.51 -1.21
CA GLY A 237 15.77 18.22 -2.29
C GLY A 237 15.97 19.34 -3.29
N GLY A 238 15.64 20.59 -2.93
CA GLY A 238 15.73 21.74 -3.82
C GLY A 238 14.58 21.82 -4.83
N MET A 239 13.53 20.99 -4.70
CA MET A 239 12.43 20.89 -5.68
C MET A 239 11.70 22.23 -5.94
N PHE A 240 11.67 23.12 -4.94
CA PHE A 240 11.03 24.44 -5.04
C PHE A 240 12.02 25.59 -5.27
N SER A 241 13.27 25.44 -4.84
CA SER A 241 14.29 26.49 -4.92
C SER A 241 15.20 26.37 -6.15
N GLY A 242 15.24 25.20 -6.80
CA GLY A 242 16.18 24.89 -7.88
C GLY A 242 17.64 24.83 -7.42
N LYS A 243 17.91 24.94 -6.12
CA LYS A 243 19.27 24.94 -5.57
C LYS A 243 19.77 23.51 -5.38
N HIS A 244 21.02 23.29 -5.74
CA HIS A 244 21.75 22.07 -5.46
C HIS A 244 21.82 21.83 -3.95
N VAL A 245 21.42 20.64 -3.50
CA VAL A 245 21.58 20.21 -2.11
C VAL A 245 22.55 19.04 -2.06
N PRO A 246 23.70 19.17 -1.36
CA PRO A 246 24.68 18.09 -1.27
C PRO A 246 24.07 16.82 -0.68
N ALA A 247 24.36 15.68 -1.30
CA ALA A 247 23.89 14.37 -0.84
C ALA A 247 24.97 13.30 -0.95
N GLY A 248 24.87 12.28 -0.10
CA GLY A 248 25.73 11.10 -0.09
C GLY A 248 25.41 10.14 -1.24
N PHE A 249 25.72 8.85 -1.05
CA PHE A 249 25.43 7.83 -2.08
C PHE A 249 23.93 7.80 -2.42
N PHE A 250 23.08 7.87 -1.40
CA PHE A 250 21.65 8.14 -1.51
C PHE A 250 21.32 9.48 -0.86
N ASN A 251 20.37 10.21 -1.43
CA ASN A 251 19.79 11.40 -0.82
C ASN A 251 18.72 11.04 0.22
N PHE A 252 18.24 12.02 0.99
CA PHE A 252 17.25 11.75 2.03
C PHE A 252 15.94 11.16 1.50
N GLY A 253 15.46 11.59 0.32
CA GLY A 253 14.26 11.01 -0.30
C GLY A 253 14.41 9.53 -0.65
N GLU A 254 15.56 9.13 -1.19
CA GLU A 254 15.89 7.73 -1.45
C GLU A 254 16.02 6.92 -0.14
N LYS A 255 16.62 7.50 0.90
CA LYS A 255 16.71 6.87 2.24
C LYS A 255 15.34 6.71 2.90
N PHE A 256 14.46 7.70 2.75
CA PHE A 256 13.09 7.62 3.23
C PHE A 256 12.32 6.53 2.49
N TRP A 257 12.48 6.42 1.17
CA TRP A 257 11.92 5.32 0.38
C TRP A 257 12.46 3.96 0.84
N PHE A 258 13.77 3.85 1.09
CA PHE A 258 14.39 2.63 1.61
C PHE A 258 13.79 2.21 2.96
N TRP A 259 13.75 3.10 3.95
CA TRP A 259 13.31 2.76 5.31
C TRP A 259 11.79 2.65 5.44
N PHE A 260 11.05 3.64 4.93
CA PHE A 260 9.59 3.66 5.10
C PHE A 260 8.88 2.83 4.03
N GLY A 261 9.24 3.01 2.77
CA GLY A 261 8.61 2.27 1.66
C GLY A 261 9.02 0.80 1.62
N MET A 262 10.31 0.53 1.44
CA MET A 262 10.80 -0.83 1.23
C MET A 262 10.86 -1.64 2.54
N VAL A 263 11.48 -1.11 3.61
CA VAL A 263 11.62 -1.88 4.86
C VAL A 263 10.31 -1.91 5.64
N PHE A 264 9.77 -0.76 6.07
CA PHE A 264 8.60 -0.74 6.94
C PHE A 264 7.33 -1.24 6.24
N LEU A 265 6.90 -0.59 5.16
CA LEU A 265 5.68 -1.02 4.46
C LEU A 265 5.87 -2.37 3.77
N GLY A 266 7.01 -2.60 3.10
CA GLY A 266 7.28 -3.88 2.44
C GLY A 266 7.28 -5.07 3.39
N LEU A 267 7.88 -4.97 4.59
CA LEU A 267 7.82 -6.04 5.58
C LEU A 267 6.43 -6.20 6.21
N ILE A 268 5.69 -5.11 6.44
CA ILE A 268 4.30 -5.19 6.93
C ILE A 268 3.40 -5.91 5.93
N ILE A 269 3.50 -5.57 4.64
CA ILE A 269 2.78 -6.23 3.55
C ILE A 269 3.17 -7.70 3.48
N SER A 270 4.48 -8.00 3.56
CA SER A 270 4.99 -9.38 3.52
C SER A 270 4.47 -10.22 4.69
N ALA A 271 4.58 -9.71 5.92
CA ALA A 271 4.14 -10.42 7.13
C ALA A 271 2.62 -10.66 7.13
N SER A 272 1.83 -9.62 6.83
CA SER A 272 0.38 -9.76 6.72
C SER A 272 -0.02 -10.64 5.53
N GLY A 273 0.74 -10.62 4.43
CA GLY A 273 0.55 -11.50 3.27
C GLY A 273 0.78 -12.96 3.60
N PHE A 274 1.82 -13.29 4.36
CA PHE A 274 2.07 -14.66 4.82
C PHE A 274 0.97 -15.18 5.76
N VAL A 275 0.39 -14.30 6.60
CA VAL A 275 -0.79 -14.64 7.39
C VAL A 275 -1.99 -14.91 6.48
N LEU A 276 -2.24 -14.05 5.49
CA LEU A 276 -3.36 -14.20 4.54
C LEU A 276 -3.25 -15.44 3.65
N ASP A 277 -2.03 -15.85 3.31
CA ASP A 277 -1.76 -17.05 2.52
C ASP A 277 -1.57 -18.30 3.39
N MET A 278 -1.63 -18.15 4.72
CA MET A 278 -1.52 -19.22 5.72
C MET A 278 -0.18 -19.97 5.67
N ILE A 279 0.89 -19.28 5.29
CA ILE A 279 2.24 -19.85 5.11
C ILE A 279 3.26 -19.30 6.10
N VAL A 280 2.83 -18.76 7.24
CA VAL A 280 3.77 -18.18 8.21
C VAL A 280 4.75 -19.26 8.69
N PRO A 281 6.06 -19.08 8.46
CA PRO A 281 7.03 -20.13 8.76
C PRO A 281 7.30 -20.19 10.27
N PHE A 282 7.51 -21.40 10.78
CA PHE A 282 7.97 -21.67 12.15
C PHE A 282 7.07 -21.13 13.28
N MET A 283 5.79 -20.87 13.00
CA MET A 283 4.81 -20.39 13.99
C MET A 283 3.50 -21.15 13.84
N ASP A 284 2.94 -21.61 14.96
CA ASP A 284 1.58 -22.14 15.00
C ASP A 284 0.60 -20.98 15.18
N ILE A 285 0.04 -20.50 14.06
CA ILE A 285 -0.91 -19.39 14.04
C ILE A 285 -2.32 -19.93 13.91
N GLN A 286 -3.20 -19.46 14.80
CA GLN A 286 -4.62 -19.67 14.65
C GLN A 286 -5.19 -18.70 13.61
N TYR A 287 -5.48 -19.24 12.42
CA TYR A 287 -6.07 -18.51 11.29
C TYR A 287 -7.58 -18.30 11.46
N LEU A 288 -7.98 -17.77 12.61
CA LEU A 288 -9.36 -17.38 12.90
C LEU A 288 -9.79 -16.21 12.00
N ARG A 289 -11.10 -16.02 11.83
CA ARG A 289 -11.67 -14.92 11.06
C ARG A 289 -11.11 -13.57 11.50
N GLY A 290 -11.01 -13.32 12.81
CA GLY A 290 -10.46 -12.07 13.34
C GLY A 290 -9.02 -11.82 12.89
N THR A 291 -8.16 -12.84 12.97
CA THR A 291 -6.77 -12.79 12.50
C THR A 291 -6.71 -12.45 11.01
N MET A 292 -7.51 -13.14 10.19
CA MET A 292 -7.55 -12.93 8.73
C MET A 292 -8.10 -11.55 8.35
N GLN A 293 -9.12 -11.07 9.07
CA GLN A 293 -9.70 -9.75 8.86
C GLN A 293 -8.70 -8.63 9.19
N LEU A 294 -7.99 -8.75 10.32
CA LEU A 294 -6.97 -7.79 10.73
C LEU A 294 -5.78 -7.79 9.74
N ALA A 295 -5.27 -8.98 9.39
CA ALA A 295 -4.23 -9.13 8.39
C ALA A 295 -4.65 -8.49 7.06
N ASN A 296 -5.90 -8.67 6.64
CA ASN A 296 -6.42 -8.07 5.42
C ASN A 296 -6.46 -6.53 5.48
N ILE A 297 -6.90 -5.94 6.59
CA ILE A 297 -6.91 -4.49 6.79
C ILE A 297 -5.50 -3.92 6.73
N ILE A 298 -4.55 -4.53 7.46
CA ILE A 298 -3.15 -4.11 7.50
C ILE A 298 -2.53 -4.23 6.10
N HIS A 299 -2.68 -5.39 5.46
CA HIS A 299 -2.11 -5.68 4.16
C HIS A 299 -2.61 -4.70 3.10
N SER A 300 -3.93 -4.53 2.97
CA SER A 300 -4.51 -3.67 1.95
C SER A 300 -4.17 -2.20 2.16
N SER A 301 -4.18 -1.72 3.41
CA SER A 301 -3.82 -0.33 3.73
C SER A 301 -2.35 -0.02 3.40
N ALA A 302 -1.43 -0.89 3.85
CA ALA A 302 -0.01 -0.74 3.58
C ALA A 302 0.32 -0.89 2.09
N ALA A 303 -0.32 -1.84 1.39
CA ALA A 303 -0.11 -2.08 -0.04
C ALA A 303 -0.56 -0.89 -0.90
N ILE A 304 -1.71 -0.28 -0.59
CA ILE A 304 -2.17 0.93 -1.28
C ILE A 304 -1.18 2.07 -1.08
N LEU A 305 -0.76 2.32 0.17
CA LEU A 305 0.18 3.40 0.48
C LEU A 305 1.52 3.19 -0.24
N MET A 306 2.06 1.97 -0.18
CA MET A 306 3.30 1.63 -0.87
C MET A 306 3.17 1.77 -2.39
N THR A 307 2.03 1.37 -2.97
CA THR A 307 1.75 1.54 -4.41
C THR A 307 1.71 3.01 -4.81
N ALA A 308 1.05 3.87 -4.04
CA ALA A 308 1.01 5.30 -4.29
C ALA A 308 2.41 5.92 -4.25
N MET A 309 3.21 5.58 -3.23
CA MET A 309 4.59 6.06 -3.13
C MET A 309 5.51 5.51 -4.24
N ALA A 310 5.32 4.25 -4.63
CA ALA A 310 6.08 3.61 -5.69
C ALA A 310 5.91 4.34 -7.03
N MET A 311 4.74 4.92 -7.31
CA MET A 311 4.54 5.76 -8.50
C MET A 311 5.52 6.93 -8.54
N GLY A 312 5.73 7.61 -7.41
CA GLY A 312 6.71 8.68 -7.28
C GLY A 312 8.16 8.20 -7.46
N HIS A 313 8.50 7.05 -6.84
CA HIS A 313 9.82 6.43 -6.99
C HIS A 313 10.11 6.05 -8.45
N ILE A 314 9.16 5.38 -9.11
CA ILE A 314 9.27 4.99 -10.53
C ILE A 314 9.40 6.24 -11.39
N TYR A 315 8.59 7.27 -11.14
CA TYR A 315 8.67 8.53 -11.88
C TYR A 315 10.07 9.15 -11.81
N ILE A 316 10.56 9.45 -10.61
CA ILE A 316 11.88 10.09 -10.42
C ILE A 316 13.02 9.20 -10.93
N GLY A 317 12.93 7.87 -10.74
CA GLY A 317 13.94 6.93 -11.19
C GLY A 317 14.00 6.71 -12.71
N THR A 318 12.94 7.07 -13.45
CA THR A 318 12.82 6.80 -14.89
C THR A 318 12.84 8.09 -15.72
N ILE A 319 11.70 8.74 -15.87
CA ILE A 319 11.48 9.89 -16.77
C ILE A 319 11.50 11.24 -16.04
N GLY A 320 11.36 11.22 -14.71
CA GLY A 320 11.26 12.41 -13.88
C GLY A 320 12.61 13.08 -13.59
N MET A 321 13.72 12.33 -13.66
CA MET A 321 15.07 12.85 -13.47
C MET A 321 15.99 12.38 -14.61
N GLN A 322 16.60 13.33 -15.31
CA GLN A 322 17.51 13.04 -16.41
C GLN A 322 18.69 12.19 -15.92
N GLY A 323 19.00 11.09 -16.63
CA GLY A 323 20.17 10.24 -16.36
C GLY A 323 20.03 9.26 -15.20
N SER A 324 18.99 9.34 -14.36
CA SER A 324 18.81 8.43 -13.21
C SER A 324 18.65 6.96 -13.63
N ILE A 325 17.90 6.72 -14.70
CA ILE A 325 17.61 5.36 -15.19
C ILE A 325 18.86 4.61 -15.66
N ASP A 326 19.90 5.33 -16.09
CA ASP A 326 21.16 4.74 -16.56
C ASP A 326 21.87 3.96 -15.46
N GLY A 327 21.75 4.43 -14.20
CA GLY A 327 22.28 3.74 -13.03
C GLY A 327 21.68 2.34 -12.85
N MET A 328 20.38 2.17 -13.10
CA MET A 328 19.70 0.87 -12.99
C MET A 328 19.77 0.02 -14.26
N LYS A 329 19.94 0.64 -15.44
CA LYS A 329 20.10 -0.11 -16.70
C LYS A 329 21.52 -0.63 -16.88
N THR A 330 22.50 0.24 -16.71
CA THR A 330 23.90 -0.04 -17.05
C THR A 330 24.80 -0.21 -15.83
N GLY A 331 24.42 0.39 -14.70
CA GLY A 331 25.27 0.50 -13.50
C GLY A 331 26.09 1.77 -13.43
N TYR A 332 26.06 2.57 -14.49
CA TYR A 332 26.88 3.77 -14.63
C TYR A 332 25.98 5.00 -14.72
N VAL A 333 26.46 6.10 -14.13
CA VAL A 333 25.86 7.43 -14.22
C VAL A 333 26.88 8.39 -14.79
N ASP A 334 26.42 9.51 -15.35
CA ASP A 334 27.32 10.56 -15.81
C ASP A 334 27.99 11.28 -14.62
N ALA A 335 29.23 11.72 -14.78
CA ALA A 335 29.95 12.46 -13.75
C ALA A 335 29.26 13.78 -13.38
N THR A 336 28.65 14.49 -14.33
CA THR A 336 27.86 15.70 -14.06
C THR A 336 26.66 15.37 -13.17
N TRP A 337 25.95 14.29 -13.49
CA TRP A 337 24.82 13.81 -12.68
C TRP A 337 25.26 13.44 -11.25
N ALA A 338 26.38 12.72 -11.13
CA ALA A 338 26.92 12.31 -9.83
C ALA A 338 27.29 13.53 -8.97
N LYS A 339 27.91 14.55 -9.58
CA LYS A 339 28.26 15.80 -8.90
C LYS A 339 27.02 16.59 -8.49
N GLU A 340 26.00 16.67 -9.35
CA GLU A 340 24.80 17.49 -9.11
C GLU A 340 23.75 16.83 -8.20
N HIS A 341 23.68 15.51 -8.10
CA HIS A 341 22.68 14.86 -7.25
C HIS A 341 23.30 14.17 -6.03
N HIS A 342 24.61 13.90 -6.06
CA HIS A 342 25.30 13.09 -5.07
C HIS A 342 26.72 13.60 -4.80
N GLU A 343 26.86 14.93 -4.65
CA GLU A 343 28.15 15.62 -4.52
C GLU A 343 29.07 14.99 -3.48
N ILE A 344 28.56 14.68 -2.28
CA ILE A 344 29.35 14.13 -1.17
C ILE A 344 29.90 12.76 -1.54
N TRP A 345 29.13 11.96 -2.29
CA TRP A 345 29.62 10.67 -2.81
C TRP A 345 30.63 10.86 -3.93
N TYR A 346 30.34 11.73 -4.90
CA TYR A 346 31.24 12.02 -6.02
C TYR A 346 32.61 12.52 -5.53
N ASN A 347 32.64 13.40 -4.54
CA ASN A 347 33.88 13.91 -3.96
C ASN A 347 34.66 12.84 -3.19
N LYS A 348 34.01 11.79 -2.67
CA LYS A 348 34.68 10.67 -1.97
C LYS A 348 35.37 9.69 -2.92
N ILE A 349 34.86 9.53 -4.14
CA ILE A 349 35.43 8.59 -5.13
C ILE A 349 36.48 9.22 -6.05
N ASN A 350 36.58 10.56 -6.06
CA ASN A 350 37.57 11.32 -6.81
C ASN A 350 38.71 11.86 -5.93
N LYS A 351 38.76 11.44 -4.67
CA LYS A 351 39.95 11.53 -3.82
C LYS A 351 40.70 10.23 -3.96
#